data_AF-M8BMP6-F1
#
_entry.id   AF-M8BMP6-F1
#
_cell.length_a   1.000
_cell.length_b   1.000
_cell.length_c   1.000
_cell.angle_alpha   90.00
_cell.angle_beta   90.00
_cell.angle_gamma   90.00
#
_symmetry.space_group_name_H-M   'P 1'
#
loop_
_entity.id
_entity.type
_entity.pdbx_description
1 polymer ?
#
loop_
_entity_poly.entity_id
_entity_poly.type
_entity_poly.pdbx_seq_one_letter_code
_entity_poly.pdbx_strand_id
1 'polypeptide(L)'
;MDNSVEATTQISTAGYAVEMSLEERFAIMRSIGLGSTDEEEELRLLLEKKVAPICYVWCDPSPSIHIAQGIMMVLNVNKMVKAGCRVKILMADWFAHIHNRFGGDMNDIRTIGCYMIEVWKAAGLELNRVEFMWLSDEINRRSHEYWTLVMDVARNNTLGRMIRCWDKTFEYALTCAAVLLPKADIWLLSMDHDEDLEEVRELTREYYKDMKGENRPIILSHNKLPNLIEDHEFGNIGDPAWTIFMEDGEQNLSDDHTGTPGYPRITLDSPGALTTTRILGCYSVKVRKAFCPAKVAQGNPCLEDIRHIVFPWFGYCEVPRKEENGGGSRTFHKMEELITDYESGAPHSAEVKRALEEALKKIMKTVRDHFAGNSKAKHLAKAMEEYMI
;
A
#
# COMPACT_ATOMS: atom_id res chain seq x y z
N MET A 1 -32.39 -26.79 39.43
CA MET A 1 -31.07 -26.99 40.03
C MET A 1 -30.30 -27.83 39.04
N ASP A 2 -29.55 -27.19 38.16
CA ASP A 2 -28.51 -27.86 37.38
C ASP A 2 -27.44 -26.80 37.09
N ASN A 3 -26.31 -26.98 37.76
CA ASN A 3 -25.11 -26.14 37.65
C ASN A 3 -24.22 -26.77 36.58
N SER A 4 -24.18 -26.20 35.39
CA SER A 4 -23.10 -26.45 34.43
C SER A 4 -22.29 -25.16 34.27
N VAL A 5 -21.20 -25.08 35.02
CA VAL A 5 -20.19 -24.03 34.94
C VAL A 5 -19.47 -24.19 33.59
N GLU A 6 -19.66 -23.21 32.70
CA GLU A 6 -18.89 -23.10 31.46
C GLU A 6 -17.42 -22.81 31.81
N ALA A 7 -16.55 -23.74 31.42
CA ALA A 7 -15.12 -23.60 31.52
C ALA A 7 -14.65 -22.45 30.62
N THR A 8 -14.29 -21.33 31.24
CA THR A 8 -13.58 -20.23 30.59
C THR A 8 -12.17 -20.70 30.28
N THR A 9 -11.91 -21.10 29.04
CA THR A 9 -10.55 -21.41 28.56
C THR A 9 -9.75 -20.11 28.54
N GLN A 10 -8.97 -19.87 29.61
CA GLN A 10 -7.93 -18.85 29.63
C GLN A 10 -6.92 -19.17 28.52
N ILE A 11 -6.91 -18.36 27.47
CA ILE A 11 -5.81 -18.37 26.50
C ILE A 11 -4.57 -17.86 27.25
N SER A 12 -3.64 -18.77 27.49
CA SER A 12 -2.31 -18.49 28.01
C SER A 12 -1.66 -17.35 27.23
N THR A 13 -1.41 -16.23 27.89
CA THR A 13 -0.60 -15.10 27.39
C THR A 13 0.91 -15.35 27.50
N ALA A 14 1.32 -16.53 27.98
CA ALA A 14 2.72 -16.94 28.06
C ALA A 14 3.11 -17.65 26.75
N GLY A 15 3.85 -16.96 25.89
CA GLY A 15 4.44 -17.63 24.72
C GLY A 15 5.21 -16.77 23.72
N TYR A 16 5.05 -15.44 23.69
CA TYR A 16 5.80 -14.60 22.74
C TYR A 16 6.09 -13.23 23.33
N ALA A 17 7.04 -13.18 24.26
CA ALA A 17 7.74 -11.93 24.55
C ALA A 17 8.43 -11.49 23.26
N VAL A 18 8.19 -10.25 22.84
CA VAL A 18 8.99 -9.63 21.79
C VAL A 18 10.40 -9.49 22.38
N GLU A 19 11.35 -10.31 21.96
CA GLU A 19 12.74 -10.28 22.45
C GLU A 19 13.46 -8.96 22.10
N MET A 20 12.84 -8.12 21.26
CA MET A 20 13.38 -6.83 20.82
C MET A 20 13.18 -5.74 21.88
N SER A 21 14.20 -4.91 22.04
CA SER A 21 14.18 -3.72 22.89
C SER A 21 13.18 -2.67 22.41
N LEU A 22 12.80 -1.75 23.31
CA LEU A 22 11.94 -0.61 22.98
C LEU A 22 12.52 0.20 21.80
N GLU A 23 13.84 0.44 21.80
CA GLU A 23 14.51 1.20 20.73
C GLU A 23 14.38 0.52 19.37
N GLU A 24 14.56 -0.80 19.32
CA GLU A 24 14.47 -1.53 18.05
C GLU A 24 13.03 -1.56 17.53
N ARG A 25 12.04 -1.75 18.42
CA ARG A 25 10.61 -1.67 18.06
C ARG A 25 10.26 -0.27 17.53
N PHE A 26 10.71 0.77 18.23
CA PHE A 26 10.50 2.16 17.84
C PHE A 26 11.14 2.49 16.49
N ALA A 27 12.40 2.10 16.27
CA ALA A 27 13.10 2.32 15.00
C ALA A 27 12.39 1.65 13.82
N ILE A 28 11.88 0.43 14.00
CA ILE A 28 11.10 -0.27 12.97
C ILE A 28 9.83 0.49 12.63
N MET A 29 9.04 0.87 13.64
CA MET A 29 7.78 1.60 13.44
C MET A 29 8.02 2.96 12.78
N ARG A 30 9.04 3.70 13.24
CA ARG A 30 9.48 4.98 12.65
C ARG A 30 9.86 4.84 11.17
N SER A 31 10.41 3.71 10.76
CA SER A 31 10.80 3.46 9.35
C SER A 31 9.63 3.25 8.38
N ILE A 32 8.38 3.16 8.88
CA ILE A 32 7.17 3.12 8.05
C ILE A 32 6.84 4.53 7.57
N GLY A 33 6.93 5.50 8.48
CA GLY A 33 6.69 6.92 8.25
C GLY A 33 5.97 7.56 9.44
N LEU A 34 6.40 8.76 9.82
CA LEU A 34 5.82 9.60 10.88
C LEU A 34 5.79 11.03 10.38
N GLY A 35 4.74 11.79 10.71
CA GLY A 35 4.55 13.12 10.16
C GLY A 35 5.01 14.26 11.06
N SER A 36 5.41 14.00 12.31
CA SER A 36 5.87 15.04 13.24
C SER A 36 6.68 14.49 14.43
N THR A 37 7.49 15.33 15.08
CA THR A 37 8.26 14.98 16.30
C THR A 37 7.35 14.60 17.46
N ASP A 38 6.21 15.28 17.62
CA ASP A 38 5.25 14.98 18.70
C ASP A 38 4.71 13.53 18.58
N GLU A 39 4.46 13.07 17.35
CA GLU A 39 4.03 11.69 17.06
C GLU A 39 5.14 10.67 17.35
N GLU A 40 6.42 11.04 17.21
CA GLU A 40 7.53 10.18 17.59
C GLU A 40 7.53 9.91 19.11
N GLU A 41 7.30 10.94 19.91
CA GLU A 41 7.20 10.81 21.37
C GLU A 41 5.95 10.02 21.79
N GLU A 42 4.79 10.31 21.19
CA GLU A 42 3.54 9.56 21.41
C GLU A 42 3.73 8.06 21.11
N LEU A 43 4.37 7.73 19.98
CA LEU A 43 4.65 6.35 19.58
C LEU A 43 5.58 5.66 20.56
N ARG A 44 6.64 6.33 20.98
CA ARG A 44 7.59 5.78 21.95
C ARG A 44 6.90 5.45 23.28
N LEU A 45 6.09 6.39 23.79
CA LEU A 45 5.32 6.20 25.02
C LEU A 45 4.29 5.07 24.89
N LEU A 46 3.63 4.96 23.74
CA LEU A 46 2.68 3.87 23.46
C LEU A 46 3.38 2.51 23.48
N LEU A 47 4.53 2.39 22.80
CA LEU A 47 5.27 1.12 22.70
C LEU A 47 5.87 0.70 24.06
N GLU A 48 6.20 1.65 24.93
CA GLU A 48 6.63 1.41 26.30
C GLU A 48 5.46 0.90 27.17
N LYS A 49 4.29 1.54 27.09
CA LYS A 49 3.12 1.21 27.91
C LYS A 49 2.41 -0.07 27.46
N LYS A 50 2.40 -0.36 26.16
CA LYS A 50 1.59 -1.44 25.57
C LYS A 50 2.47 -2.45 24.83
N VAL A 51 2.50 -3.67 25.36
CA VAL A 51 3.29 -4.79 24.82
C VAL A 51 2.85 -5.16 23.39
N ALA A 52 1.54 -5.13 23.12
CA ALA A 52 0.97 -5.45 21.80
C ALA A 52 -0.08 -4.40 21.39
N PRO A 53 0.35 -3.25 20.85
CA PRO A 53 -0.56 -2.27 20.27
C PRO A 53 -1.38 -2.88 19.13
N ILE A 54 -2.62 -2.42 18.98
CA ILE A 54 -3.55 -2.78 17.92
C ILE A 54 -3.41 -1.74 16.81
N CYS A 55 -2.83 -2.16 15.70
CA CYS A 55 -2.73 -1.39 14.49
C CYS A 55 -3.89 -1.73 13.55
N TYR A 56 -4.50 -0.72 12.95
CA TYR A 56 -5.38 -0.89 11.81
C TYR A 56 -4.69 -0.42 10.54
N VAL A 57 -4.92 -1.12 9.44
CA VAL A 57 -4.47 -0.74 8.10
C VAL A 57 -5.71 -0.52 7.25
N TRP A 58 -5.88 0.70 6.76
CA TRP A 58 -6.97 1.00 5.83
C TRP A 58 -6.64 0.45 4.45
N CYS A 59 -7.59 -0.25 3.81
CA CYS A 59 -7.45 -0.70 2.44
C CYS A 59 -8.73 -0.55 1.64
N ASP A 60 -8.62 0.10 0.48
CA ASP A 60 -9.69 0.17 -0.50
C ASP A 60 -9.66 -1.04 -1.44
N PRO A 61 -10.80 -1.72 -1.67
CA PRO A 61 -10.90 -2.76 -2.68
C PRO A 61 -10.58 -2.24 -4.08
N SER A 62 -9.62 -2.87 -4.77
CA SER A 62 -9.32 -2.60 -6.17
C SER A 62 -8.91 -3.88 -6.92
N PRO A 63 -9.44 -4.15 -8.13
CA PRO A 63 -9.03 -5.29 -8.95
C PRO A 63 -7.64 -5.08 -9.57
N SER A 64 -7.25 -3.82 -9.81
CA SER A 64 -5.91 -3.45 -10.28
C SER A 64 -5.09 -2.98 -9.08
N ILE A 65 -4.11 -3.78 -8.68
CA ILE A 65 -3.36 -3.56 -7.44
C ILE A 65 -2.03 -2.93 -7.79
N HIS A 66 -1.79 -1.70 -7.34
CA HIS A 66 -0.48 -1.06 -7.49
C HIS A 66 0.58 -1.74 -6.61
N ILE A 67 1.86 -1.68 -7.01
CA ILE A 67 2.96 -2.26 -6.20
C ILE A 67 3.06 -1.66 -4.79
N ALA A 68 2.60 -0.43 -4.57
CA ALA A 68 2.51 0.14 -3.24
C ALA A 68 1.39 -0.52 -2.40
N GLN A 69 0.18 -0.65 -2.96
CA GLN A 69 -0.93 -1.39 -2.33
C GLN A 69 -0.65 -2.90 -2.15
N GLY A 70 0.18 -3.48 -3.02
CA GLY A 70 0.57 -4.88 -2.99
C GLY A 70 1.78 -5.14 -2.10
N ILE A 71 2.98 -4.78 -2.60
CA ILE A 71 4.27 -5.15 -1.99
C ILE A 71 4.61 -4.22 -0.82
N MET A 72 4.55 -2.90 -1.01
CA MET A 72 4.94 -1.94 0.03
C MET A 72 4.04 -2.02 1.26
N MET A 73 2.73 -2.19 1.07
CA MET A 73 1.78 -2.43 2.14
C MET A 73 2.17 -3.66 2.97
N VAL A 74 2.46 -4.80 2.31
CA VAL A 74 2.91 -6.03 3.00
C VAL A 74 4.20 -5.80 3.78
N LEU A 75 5.17 -5.12 3.19
CA LEU A 75 6.43 -4.77 3.87
C LEU A 75 6.18 -3.93 5.13
N ASN A 76 5.28 -2.94 5.06
CA ASN A 76 4.91 -2.10 6.20
C ASN A 76 4.14 -2.87 7.27
N VAL A 77 3.21 -3.74 6.90
CA VAL A 77 2.50 -4.61 7.84
C VAL A 77 3.45 -5.57 8.54
N ASN A 78 4.38 -6.17 7.82
CA ASN A 78 5.38 -7.07 8.40
C ASN A 78 6.30 -6.33 9.38
N LYS A 79 6.65 -5.06 9.11
CA LYS A 79 7.35 -4.20 10.09
C LYS A 79 6.51 -4.02 11.36
N MET A 80 5.21 -3.75 11.26
CA MET A 80 4.33 -3.62 12.43
C MET A 80 4.25 -4.91 13.24
N VAL A 81 4.09 -6.06 12.59
CA VAL A 81 4.08 -7.37 13.23
C VAL A 81 5.41 -7.63 13.93
N LYS A 82 6.53 -7.34 13.27
CA LYS A 82 7.89 -7.47 13.85
C LYS A 82 8.10 -6.56 15.06
N ALA A 83 7.52 -5.37 15.07
CA ALA A 83 7.52 -4.46 16.22
C ALA A 83 6.59 -4.91 17.37
N GLY A 84 5.93 -6.06 17.24
CA GLY A 84 5.08 -6.66 18.27
C GLY A 84 3.60 -6.30 18.20
N CYS A 85 3.19 -5.54 17.19
CA CYS A 85 1.80 -5.12 17.04
C CYS A 85 0.89 -6.28 16.62
N ARG A 86 -0.39 -6.17 16.98
CA ARG A 86 -1.47 -6.94 16.38
C ARG A 86 -2.07 -6.10 15.27
N VAL A 87 -2.13 -6.61 14.06
CA VAL A 87 -2.55 -5.83 12.89
C VAL A 87 -3.91 -6.30 12.41
N LYS A 88 -4.79 -5.34 12.09
CA LYS A 88 -6.08 -5.59 11.48
C LYS A 88 -6.14 -4.84 10.15
N ILE A 89 -6.20 -5.57 9.03
CA ILE A 89 -6.38 -4.97 7.71
C ILE A 89 -7.89 -4.80 7.50
N LEU A 90 -8.34 -3.56 7.42
CA LEU A 90 -9.74 -3.18 7.29
C LEU A 90 -10.05 -2.85 5.83
N MET A 91 -10.78 -3.75 5.21
CA MET A 91 -11.24 -3.60 3.83
C MET A 91 -12.46 -2.68 3.79
N ALA A 92 -12.33 -1.54 3.10
CA ALA A 92 -13.33 -0.48 3.00
C ALA A 92 -14.45 -0.80 1.99
N ASP A 93 -15.03 -2.00 2.09
CA ASP A 93 -16.08 -2.49 1.20
C ASP A 93 -17.35 -1.63 1.22
N TRP A 94 -17.72 -1.12 2.40
CA TRP A 94 -18.83 -0.18 2.53
C TRP A 94 -18.62 1.10 1.72
N PHE A 95 -17.40 1.65 1.71
CA PHE A 95 -17.09 2.84 0.92
C PHE A 95 -17.11 2.54 -0.58
N ALA A 96 -16.52 1.42 -1.00
CA ALA A 96 -16.62 0.99 -2.39
C ALA A 96 -18.08 0.82 -2.86
N HIS A 97 -18.95 0.31 -1.99
CA HIS A 97 -20.37 0.16 -2.26
C HIS A 97 -21.10 1.50 -2.43
N ILE A 98 -20.97 2.43 -1.47
CA ILE A 98 -21.67 3.73 -1.55
C ILE A 98 -21.16 4.61 -2.70
N HIS A 99 -19.90 4.41 -3.12
CA HIS A 99 -19.32 5.08 -4.28
C HIS A 99 -19.67 4.42 -5.61
N ASN A 100 -20.49 3.37 -5.60
CA ASN A 100 -20.86 2.60 -6.79
C ASN A 100 -19.64 2.08 -7.57
N ARG A 101 -18.52 1.81 -6.88
CA ARG A 101 -17.35 1.17 -7.51
C ARG A 101 -17.74 -0.25 -7.89
N PHE A 102 -17.32 -0.68 -9.09
CA PHE A 102 -17.62 -2.02 -9.62
C PHE A 102 -19.14 -2.32 -9.67
N GLY A 103 -19.93 -1.31 -10.06
CA GLY A 103 -21.40 -1.43 -10.11
C GLY A 103 -22.10 -1.43 -8.75
N GLY A 104 -21.35 -1.21 -7.66
CA GLY A 104 -21.89 -1.18 -6.30
C GLY A 104 -22.30 -2.54 -5.76
N ASP A 105 -21.94 -3.65 -6.43
CA ASP A 105 -22.29 -4.98 -5.94
C ASP A 105 -21.36 -5.41 -4.79
N MET A 106 -21.94 -5.68 -3.63
CA MET A 106 -21.17 -6.04 -2.42
C MET A 106 -20.44 -7.39 -2.57
N ASN A 107 -20.97 -8.33 -3.35
CA ASN A 107 -20.30 -9.61 -3.57
C ASN A 107 -19.09 -9.44 -4.48
N ASP A 108 -19.19 -8.62 -5.53
CA ASP A 108 -18.07 -8.30 -6.41
C ASP A 108 -16.97 -7.56 -5.65
N ILE A 109 -17.35 -6.53 -4.87
CA ILE A 109 -16.42 -5.79 -3.99
C ILE A 109 -15.70 -6.73 -3.01
N ARG A 110 -16.42 -7.66 -2.37
CA ARG A 110 -15.80 -8.62 -1.45
C ARG A 110 -14.96 -9.67 -2.19
N THR A 111 -15.31 -10.01 -3.42
CA THR A 111 -14.50 -10.89 -4.29
C THR A 111 -13.18 -10.22 -4.64
N ILE A 112 -13.19 -8.93 -4.98
CA ILE A 112 -12.00 -8.09 -5.20
C ILE A 112 -11.15 -8.04 -3.92
N GLY A 113 -11.74 -7.78 -2.76
CA GLY A 113 -11.00 -7.79 -1.49
C GLY A 113 -10.36 -9.16 -1.19
N CYS A 114 -11.05 -10.27 -1.51
CA CYS A 114 -10.48 -11.61 -1.40
C CYS A 114 -9.31 -11.85 -2.35
N TYR A 115 -9.37 -11.31 -3.57
CA TYR A 115 -8.27 -11.33 -4.52
C TYR A 115 -7.03 -10.59 -3.96
N MET A 116 -7.21 -9.36 -3.45
CA MET A 116 -6.13 -8.60 -2.82
C MET A 116 -5.46 -9.35 -1.66
N ILE A 117 -6.26 -10.02 -0.83
CA ILE A 117 -5.76 -10.86 0.28
C ILE A 117 -4.85 -11.98 -0.24
N GLU A 118 -5.20 -12.64 -1.35
CA GLU A 118 -4.34 -13.67 -1.94
C GLU A 118 -3.07 -13.07 -2.56
N VAL A 119 -3.11 -11.87 -3.13
CA VAL A 119 -1.92 -11.14 -3.58
C VAL A 119 -0.99 -10.83 -2.40
N TRP A 120 -1.51 -10.34 -1.28
CA TRP A 120 -0.67 -10.04 -0.11
C TRP A 120 -0.05 -11.27 0.54
N LYS A 121 -0.81 -12.37 0.62
CA LYS A 121 -0.26 -13.67 1.06
C LYS A 121 0.91 -14.10 0.16
N ALA A 122 0.74 -13.98 -1.16
CA ALA A 122 1.76 -14.34 -2.12
C ALA A 122 2.99 -13.39 -2.09
N ALA A 123 2.78 -12.14 -1.68
CA ALA A 123 3.83 -11.17 -1.42
C ALA A 123 4.49 -11.34 -0.03
N GLY A 124 4.12 -12.37 0.75
CA GLY A 124 4.80 -12.70 2.01
C GLY A 124 4.21 -12.03 3.25
N LEU A 125 2.91 -11.72 3.27
CA LEU A 125 2.23 -11.18 4.45
C LEU A 125 2.28 -12.15 5.64
N GLU A 126 2.74 -11.67 6.79
CA GLU A 126 2.82 -12.43 8.04
C GLU A 126 1.43 -12.67 8.65
N LEU A 127 0.93 -13.90 8.59
CA LEU A 127 -0.46 -14.20 8.97
C LEU A 127 -0.70 -14.38 10.48
N ASN A 128 0.34 -14.66 11.27
CA ASN A 128 0.19 -15.04 12.69
C ASN A 128 -0.43 -13.95 13.57
N ARG A 129 -0.28 -12.68 13.20
CA ARG A 129 -0.76 -11.52 13.96
C ARG A 129 -1.58 -10.54 13.10
N VAL A 130 -2.03 -11.00 11.94
CA VAL A 130 -2.84 -10.21 11.01
C VAL A 130 -4.25 -10.79 10.95
N GLU A 131 -5.25 -9.94 11.15
CA GLU A 131 -6.67 -10.25 10.97
C GLU A 131 -7.23 -9.41 9.82
N PHE A 132 -8.05 -10.01 8.96
CA PHE A 132 -8.75 -9.30 7.89
C PHE A 132 -10.17 -8.98 8.34
N MET A 133 -10.56 -7.71 8.22
CA MET A 133 -11.86 -7.18 8.64
C MET A 133 -12.56 -6.55 7.44
N TRP A 134 -13.88 -6.69 7.39
CA TRP A 134 -14.73 -5.93 6.47
C TRP A 134 -15.33 -4.75 7.22
N LEU A 135 -15.24 -3.55 6.66
CA LEU A 135 -15.78 -2.36 7.29
C LEU A 135 -17.30 -2.47 7.47
N SER A 136 -18.01 -2.97 6.46
CA SER A 136 -19.46 -3.18 6.53
C SER A 136 -19.86 -4.10 7.68
N ASP A 137 -19.13 -5.19 7.91
CA ASP A 137 -19.38 -6.11 9.04
C ASP A 137 -19.17 -5.39 10.38
N GLU A 138 -18.12 -4.57 10.48
CA GLU A 138 -17.79 -3.86 11.72
C GLU A 138 -18.79 -2.74 12.03
N ILE A 139 -19.26 -2.01 11.01
CA ILE A 139 -20.34 -1.04 11.12
C ILE A 139 -21.62 -1.75 11.58
N ASN A 140 -22.00 -2.86 10.95
CA ASN A 140 -23.23 -3.58 11.29
C ASN A 140 -23.20 -4.12 12.73
N ARG A 141 -22.06 -4.65 13.16
CA ARG A 141 -21.86 -5.17 14.52
C ARG A 141 -21.99 -4.08 15.60
N ARG A 142 -21.61 -2.84 15.28
CA ARG A 142 -21.59 -1.70 16.22
C ARG A 142 -22.33 -0.49 15.66
N SER A 143 -23.47 -0.73 15.03
CA SER A 143 -24.22 0.26 14.27
C SER A 143 -24.61 1.47 15.11
N HIS A 144 -25.09 1.23 16.34
CA HIS A 144 -25.44 2.31 17.26
C HIS A 144 -24.26 3.23 17.60
N GLU A 145 -23.07 2.67 17.84
CA GLU A 145 -21.85 3.46 18.10
C GLU A 145 -21.42 4.22 16.84
N TYR A 146 -21.39 3.54 15.69
CA TYR A 146 -20.95 4.12 14.43
C TYR A 146 -21.82 5.31 14.03
N TRP A 147 -23.14 5.12 13.95
CA TRP A 147 -24.04 6.20 13.52
C TRP A 147 -24.12 7.33 14.54
N THR A 148 -23.93 7.05 15.83
CA THR A 148 -23.80 8.10 16.85
C THR A 148 -22.52 8.92 16.62
N LEU A 149 -21.39 8.27 16.34
CA LEU A 149 -20.14 8.94 16.01
C LEU A 149 -20.28 9.78 14.73
N VAL A 150 -20.90 9.26 13.67
CA VAL A 150 -21.16 10.01 12.42
C VAL A 150 -21.92 11.30 12.73
N MET A 151 -23.00 11.21 13.50
CA MET A 151 -23.81 12.37 13.86
C MET A 151 -23.05 13.35 14.77
N ASP A 152 -22.21 12.84 15.67
CA ASP A 152 -21.41 13.68 16.56
C ASP A 152 -20.26 14.40 15.83
N VAL A 153 -19.61 13.72 14.88
CA VAL A 153 -18.63 14.36 14.00
C VAL A 153 -19.30 15.43 13.15
N ALA A 154 -20.46 15.13 12.54
CA ALA A 154 -21.17 16.07 11.69
C ALA A 154 -21.63 17.34 12.45
N ARG A 155 -22.11 17.22 13.69
CA ARG A 155 -22.59 18.38 14.48
C ARG A 155 -21.46 19.27 15.03
N ASN A 156 -20.28 18.70 15.24
CA ASN A 156 -19.13 19.41 15.81
C ASN A 156 -18.24 20.04 14.73
N ASN A 157 -18.64 19.96 13.46
CA ASN A 157 -17.93 20.54 12.32
C ASN A 157 -18.82 21.52 11.55
N THR A 158 -18.19 22.48 10.87
CA THR A 158 -18.91 23.43 9.99
C THR A 158 -18.98 22.89 8.57
N LEU A 159 -20.04 23.24 7.83
CA LEU A 159 -20.19 22.85 6.43
C LEU A 159 -19.00 23.29 5.57
N GLY A 160 -18.55 24.53 5.72
CA GLY A 160 -17.39 25.05 4.98
C GLY A 160 -16.06 24.39 5.36
N ARG A 161 -15.97 23.71 6.51
CA ARG A 161 -14.83 22.85 6.84
C ARG A 161 -14.97 21.50 6.13
N MET A 162 -16.11 20.85 6.27
CA MET A 162 -16.35 19.53 5.67
C MET A 162 -16.23 19.55 4.13
N ILE A 163 -16.65 20.63 3.46
CA ILE A 163 -16.49 20.78 2.00
C ILE A 163 -15.03 21.01 1.60
N ARG A 164 -14.23 21.70 2.43
CA ARG A 164 -12.81 21.90 2.13
C ARG A 164 -12.04 20.58 2.21
N CYS A 165 -12.42 19.73 3.17
CA CYS A 165 -11.72 18.48 3.43
C CYS A 165 -12.22 17.29 2.60
N TRP A 166 -13.32 17.47 1.87
CA TRP A 166 -13.89 16.44 1.02
C TRP A 166 -14.91 17.09 0.08
N ASP A 167 -14.87 16.74 -1.20
CA ASP A 167 -15.86 17.22 -2.19
C ASP A 167 -17.32 16.93 -1.79
N LYS A 168 -17.52 15.95 -0.89
CA LYS A 168 -18.81 15.51 -0.35
C LYS A 168 -18.85 15.52 1.17
N THR A 169 -19.53 16.51 1.71
CA THR A 169 -19.68 16.81 3.16
C THR A 169 -20.04 15.61 4.05
N PHE A 170 -20.85 14.67 3.59
CA PHE A 170 -21.31 13.57 4.45
C PHE A 170 -20.30 12.42 4.52
N GLU A 171 -19.49 12.23 3.47
CA GLU A 171 -18.45 11.19 3.42
C GLU A 171 -17.37 11.45 4.47
N TYR A 172 -17.04 12.73 4.69
CA TYR A 172 -16.21 13.20 5.80
C TYR A 172 -16.60 12.56 7.15
N ALA A 173 -17.88 12.65 7.53
CA ALA A 173 -18.34 12.18 8.84
C ALA A 173 -18.35 10.65 8.92
N LEU A 174 -18.65 9.98 7.80
CA LEU A 174 -18.58 8.52 7.68
C LEU A 174 -17.14 8.02 7.89
N THR A 175 -16.16 8.61 7.21
CA THR A 175 -14.76 8.19 7.27
C THR A 175 -14.19 8.40 8.67
N CYS A 176 -14.42 9.57 9.28
CA CYS A 176 -14.00 9.83 10.66
C CYS A 176 -14.59 8.79 11.62
N ALA A 177 -15.89 8.52 11.54
CA ALA A 177 -16.52 7.51 12.40
C ALA A 177 -15.94 6.11 12.16
N ALA A 178 -15.59 5.75 10.91
CA ALA A 178 -14.99 4.46 10.58
C ALA A 178 -13.59 4.28 11.18
N VAL A 179 -12.80 5.35 11.25
CA VAL A 179 -11.46 5.36 11.89
C VAL A 179 -11.57 5.36 13.43
N LEU A 180 -12.58 6.05 13.98
CA LEU A 180 -12.78 6.17 15.43
C LEU A 180 -13.40 4.92 16.06
N LEU A 181 -14.33 4.28 15.36
CA LEU A 181 -15.12 3.16 15.86
C LEU A 181 -14.23 2.03 16.41
N PRO A 182 -13.16 1.56 15.74
CA PRO A 182 -12.29 0.48 16.23
C PRO A 182 -11.47 0.78 17.48
N LYS A 183 -11.32 2.06 17.87
CA LYS A 183 -10.46 2.48 18.99
C LYS A 183 -9.04 1.90 18.86
N ALA A 184 -8.48 1.98 17.65
CA ALA A 184 -7.12 1.52 17.36
C ALA A 184 -6.10 2.32 18.18
N ASP A 185 -4.94 1.73 18.47
CA ASP A 185 -3.82 2.50 19.02
C ASP A 185 -3.04 3.19 17.90
N ILE A 186 -2.97 2.54 16.73
CA ILE A 186 -2.23 3.02 15.56
C ILE A 186 -3.07 2.79 14.29
N TRP A 187 -3.09 3.76 13.38
CA TRP A 187 -3.59 3.62 12.03
C TRP A 187 -2.45 3.73 11.02
N LEU A 188 -2.42 2.82 10.05
CA LEU A 188 -1.72 2.97 8.78
C LEU A 188 -2.77 3.29 7.73
N LEU A 189 -2.79 4.53 7.27
CA LEU A 189 -3.64 4.94 6.15
C LEU A 189 -2.82 4.68 4.88
N SER A 190 -3.07 3.53 4.24
CA SER A 190 -2.27 3.01 3.14
C SER A 190 -2.95 3.24 1.80
N MET A 191 -2.86 4.45 1.25
CA MET A 191 -3.52 4.79 -0.01
C MET A 191 -2.65 5.73 -0.84
N ASP A 192 -2.42 5.34 -2.10
CA ASP A 192 -1.72 6.16 -3.11
C ASP A 192 -2.63 7.23 -3.74
N HIS A 193 -3.91 7.24 -3.39
CA HIS A 193 -4.90 8.14 -3.96
C HIS A 193 -5.40 9.12 -2.89
N ASP A 194 -5.20 10.39 -3.24
CA ASP A 194 -5.80 11.61 -2.70
C ASP A 194 -5.21 12.27 -1.45
N GLU A 195 -5.04 13.58 -1.65
CA GLU A 195 -4.74 14.64 -0.70
C GLU A 195 -5.70 14.60 0.52
N ASP A 196 -6.86 13.96 0.35
CA ASP A 196 -7.93 13.82 1.33
C ASP A 196 -7.55 13.08 2.62
N LEU A 197 -6.51 12.22 2.62
CA LEU A 197 -6.17 11.42 3.81
C LEU A 197 -5.29 12.13 4.83
N GLU A 198 -4.45 13.07 4.39
CA GLU A 198 -3.72 13.94 5.33
C GLU A 198 -4.73 14.82 6.08
N GLU A 199 -5.80 15.23 5.40
CA GLU A 199 -6.93 15.90 6.04
C GLU A 199 -7.63 14.95 7.02
N VAL A 200 -7.99 13.72 6.65
CA VAL A 200 -8.56 12.72 7.59
C VAL A 200 -7.67 12.53 8.83
N ARG A 201 -6.33 12.55 8.66
CA ARG A 201 -5.37 12.48 9.75
C ARG A 201 -5.45 13.70 10.66
N GLU A 202 -5.32 14.91 10.13
CA GLU A 202 -5.42 16.16 10.90
C GLU A 202 -6.74 16.22 11.69
N LEU A 203 -7.82 15.81 11.05
CA LEU A 203 -9.17 15.88 11.58
C LEU A 203 -9.44 14.85 12.66
N THR A 204 -8.98 13.61 12.46
CA THR A 204 -9.03 12.60 13.52
C THR A 204 -8.28 13.13 14.74
N ARG A 205 -7.08 13.70 14.56
CA ARG A 205 -6.31 14.31 15.66
C ARG A 205 -7.05 15.48 16.32
N GLU A 206 -7.70 16.36 15.56
CA GLU A 206 -8.47 17.48 16.09
C GLU A 206 -9.71 17.04 16.87
N TYR A 207 -10.50 16.11 16.35
CA TYR A 207 -11.66 15.58 17.05
C TYR A 207 -11.27 14.94 18.39
N TYR A 208 -10.11 14.28 18.44
CA TYR A 208 -9.50 13.79 19.69
C TYR A 208 -8.91 14.87 20.60
N LYS A 209 -8.67 16.09 20.10
CA LYS A 209 -8.31 17.24 20.96
C LYS A 209 -9.51 17.71 21.76
N ASP A 210 -10.67 17.73 21.12
CA ASP A 210 -11.91 18.22 21.71
C ASP A 210 -12.57 17.16 22.61
N MET A 211 -12.46 15.88 22.25
CA MET A 211 -12.76 14.77 23.15
C MET A 211 -11.64 14.63 24.17
N LYS A 212 -11.90 14.98 25.43
CA LYS A 212 -10.99 14.82 26.59
C LYS A 212 -10.63 13.35 26.93
N GLY A 213 -10.38 12.50 25.93
CA GLY A 213 -10.17 11.06 26.06
C GLY A 213 -8.70 10.66 26.07
N GLU A 214 -8.41 9.59 26.82
CA GLU A 214 -7.06 9.04 27.05
C GLU A 214 -6.49 8.23 25.87
N ASN A 215 -7.27 7.93 24.82
CA ASN A 215 -6.87 7.07 23.70
C ASN A 215 -6.89 7.82 22.37
N ARG A 216 -5.87 8.64 22.10
CA ARG A 216 -5.63 9.18 20.76
C ARG A 216 -4.86 8.15 19.90
N PRO A 217 -5.38 7.73 18.74
CA PRO A 217 -4.66 6.87 17.84
C PRO A 217 -3.51 7.65 17.20
N ILE A 218 -2.39 6.96 17.03
CA ILE A 218 -1.25 7.47 16.26
C ILE A 218 -1.51 7.15 14.79
N ILE A 219 -1.37 8.13 13.91
CA ILE A 219 -1.57 7.93 12.48
C ILE A 219 -0.21 7.92 11.81
N LEU A 220 0.14 6.78 11.22
CA LEU A 220 1.35 6.58 10.44
C LEU A 220 1.02 6.77 8.97
N SER A 221 1.63 7.78 8.37
CA SER A 221 1.60 8.01 6.93
C SER A 221 2.88 7.42 6.34
N HIS A 222 2.76 6.41 5.48
CA HIS A 222 3.92 5.90 4.77
C HIS A 222 4.30 6.82 3.60
N ASN A 223 5.54 6.70 3.12
CA ASN A 223 5.96 7.45 1.93
C ASN A 223 5.11 7.07 0.71
N LYS A 224 4.65 8.06 -0.05
CA LYS A 224 3.98 7.84 -1.34
C LYS A 224 5.03 7.54 -2.40
N LEU A 225 4.83 6.48 -3.18
CA LEU A 225 5.70 6.21 -4.33
C LEU A 225 5.43 7.27 -5.41
N PRO A 226 6.48 7.93 -5.95
CA PRO A 226 6.31 8.88 -7.04
C PRO A 226 5.86 8.19 -8.33
N ASN A 227 5.18 8.95 -9.20
CA ASN A 227 4.83 8.48 -10.54
C ASN A 227 6.09 8.11 -11.33
N LEU A 228 6.02 7.03 -12.10
CA LEU A 228 7.13 6.59 -12.94
C LEU A 228 7.45 7.59 -14.05
N ILE A 229 6.47 8.32 -14.59
CA ILE A 229 6.66 9.26 -15.71
C ILE A 229 6.65 10.70 -15.16
N GLU A 230 7.51 11.55 -15.72
CA GLU A 230 7.57 12.97 -15.38
C GLU A 230 6.30 13.69 -15.83
N ASP A 231 5.75 14.52 -14.95
CA ASP A 231 4.47 15.21 -15.09
C ASP A 231 4.58 16.38 -16.09
N HIS A 232 4.88 16.10 -17.35
CA HIS A 232 4.92 17.11 -18.40
C HIS A 232 3.52 17.35 -18.95
N GLU A 233 2.81 18.34 -18.37
CA GLU A 233 1.74 19.20 -18.95
C GLU A 233 0.61 18.55 -19.81
N PHE A 234 0.56 17.23 -20.01
CA PHE A 234 -0.35 16.52 -20.92
C PHE A 234 -0.56 15.03 -20.53
N GLY A 235 -0.54 14.69 -19.24
CA GLY A 235 -0.81 13.34 -18.78
C GLY A 235 -2.25 13.19 -18.31
N ASN A 236 -3.09 12.42 -19.02
CA ASN A 236 -4.38 11.99 -18.48
C ASN A 236 -4.14 11.34 -17.11
N ILE A 237 -4.76 11.90 -16.06
CA ILE A 237 -4.91 11.24 -14.77
C ILE A 237 -5.44 9.83 -15.05
N GLY A 238 -4.62 8.81 -14.77
CA GLY A 238 -4.96 7.41 -15.02
C GLY A 238 -4.24 6.73 -16.20
N ASP A 239 -3.13 7.27 -16.73
CA ASP A 239 -2.27 6.47 -17.63
C ASP A 239 -1.68 5.26 -16.86
N PRO A 240 -1.97 4.01 -17.26
CA PRO A 240 -1.43 2.82 -16.61
C PRO A 240 0.11 2.74 -16.57
N ALA A 241 0.81 3.55 -17.38
CA ALA A 241 2.27 3.64 -17.37
C ALA A 241 2.84 4.43 -16.18
N TRP A 242 2.02 5.18 -15.43
CA TRP A 242 2.45 5.95 -14.26
C TRP A 242 2.89 5.08 -13.08
N THR A 243 2.47 3.82 -13.06
CA THR A 243 2.64 2.94 -11.91
C THR A 243 2.73 1.49 -12.36
N ILE A 244 3.32 0.66 -11.52
CA ILE A 244 3.44 -0.78 -11.75
C ILE A 244 2.29 -1.47 -11.02
N PHE A 245 1.64 -2.40 -11.71
CA PHE A 245 0.57 -3.21 -11.14
C PHE A 245 1.06 -4.63 -10.85
N MET A 246 0.46 -5.28 -9.86
CA MET A 246 0.81 -6.64 -9.42
C MET A 246 0.54 -7.70 -10.51
N GLU A 247 -0.35 -7.42 -11.44
CA GLU A 247 -0.66 -8.23 -12.62
C GLU A 247 0.27 -8.00 -13.82
N ASP A 248 1.18 -7.01 -13.76
CA ASP A 248 2.08 -6.72 -14.87
C ASP A 248 2.97 -7.95 -15.21
N GLY A 249 2.95 -8.34 -16.48
CA GLY A 249 3.71 -9.45 -17.06
C GLY A 249 5.15 -9.10 -17.44
N GLU A 250 5.93 -10.14 -17.72
CA GLU A 250 7.28 -10.00 -18.28
C GLU A 250 7.19 -9.83 -19.81
N GLN A 251 8.10 -9.04 -20.41
CA GLN A 251 8.14 -8.89 -21.86
C GLN A 251 8.63 -10.20 -22.51
N ASN A 252 7.82 -10.82 -23.37
CA ASN A 252 8.30 -11.89 -24.25
C ASN A 252 9.09 -11.25 -25.41
N LEU A 253 10.41 -11.44 -25.41
CA LEU A 253 11.32 -10.93 -26.45
C LEU A 253 11.18 -11.61 -27.83
N SER A 254 10.18 -12.49 -28.02
CA SER A 254 10.03 -13.31 -29.23
C SER A 254 9.39 -12.60 -30.44
N ASP A 255 8.93 -11.36 -30.30
CA ASP A 255 8.18 -10.67 -31.37
C ASP A 255 9.06 -9.73 -32.24
N ASP A 256 10.39 -9.84 -32.18
CA ASP A 256 11.35 -8.92 -32.82
C ASP A 256 11.81 -9.36 -34.23
N HIS A 257 10.96 -9.98 -35.05
CA HIS A 257 11.36 -10.49 -36.39
C HIS A 257 10.68 -9.83 -37.59
N THR A 258 10.17 -8.60 -37.44
CA THR A 258 9.91 -7.74 -38.60
C THR A 258 10.41 -6.34 -38.29
N GLY A 259 11.51 -5.97 -38.93
CA GLY A 259 12.20 -4.70 -38.77
C GLY A 259 11.31 -3.48 -39.04
N THR A 260 10.69 -3.00 -37.97
CA THR A 260 10.30 -1.62 -37.67
C THR A 260 10.04 -1.62 -36.16
N PRO A 261 10.67 -0.74 -35.35
CA PRO A 261 10.43 -0.76 -33.91
C PRO A 261 8.95 -0.48 -33.68
N GLY A 262 8.23 -1.51 -33.21
CA GLY A 262 6.81 -1.49 -32.90
C GLY A 262 6.52 -0.56 -31.72
N TYR A 263 6.66 0.73 -31.96
CA TYR A 263 5.99 1.78 -31.23
C TYR A 263 4.74 2.12 -32.05
N PRO A 264 3.52 1.97 -31.51
CA PRO A 264 2.42 2.75 -32.04
C PRO A 264 2.75 4.21 -31.74
N ARG A 265 3.08 4.98 -32.78
CA ARG A 265 2.80 6.41 -32.75
C ARG A 265 1.30 6.54 -32.52
N ILE A 266 0.91 7.37 -31.55
CA ILE A 266 -0.46 7.88 -31.48
C ILE A 266 -0.66 8.70 -32.76
N THR A 267 -1.19 8.09 -33.80
CA THR A 267 -1.95 8.81 -34.82
C THR A 267 -3.37 8.83 -34.33
N LEU A 268 -3.84 10.03 -34.00
CA LEU A 268 -5.25 10.35 -33.79
C LEU A 268 -5.99 10.15 -35.12
N ASP A 269 -6.19 8.90 -35.51
CA ASP A 269 -7.01 8.55 -36.65
C ASP A 269 -8.21 7.73 -36.16
N SER A 270 -9.28 8.48 -35.89
CA SER A 270 -10.67 8.05 -35.72
C SER A 270 -11.11 7.44 -34.38
N PRO A 271 -12.36 7.70 -33.94
CA PRO A 271 -12.81 7.44 -32.58
C PRO A 271 -13.44 6.05 -32.44
N GLY A 272 -13.03 5.31 -31.42
CA GLY A 272 -13.78 4.16 -30.91
C GLY A 272 -13.24 2.79 -31.33
N ALA A 273 -12.13 2.37 -30.73
CA ALA A 273 -11.85 0.98 -30.32
C ALA A 273 -10.42 0.92 -29.74
N LEU A 274 -10.31 1.02 -28.41
CA LEU A 274 -9.05 0.88 -27.68
C LEU A 274 -8.51 -0.54 -27.85
N THR A 275 -7.46 -0.70 -28.65
CA THR A 275 -6.59 -1.90 -28.63
C THR A 275 -5.29 -1.58 -27.88
N THR A 276 -5.42 -0.85 -26.77
CA THR A 276 -4.31 -0.27 -25.98
C THR A 276 -3.97 -1.11 -24.73
N THR A 277 -4.79 -2.09 -24.38
CA THR A 277 -4.80 -2.72 -23.05
C THR A 277 -3.68 -3.76 -22.82
N ARG A 278 -3.12 -4.40 -23.85
CA ARG A 278 -2.22 -5.57 -23.65
C ARG A 278 -0.72 -5.28 -23.53
N ILE A 279 -0.24 -4.14 -24.03
CA ILE A 279 1.22 -3.85 -24.05
C ILE A 279 1.65 -2.98 -22.86
N LEU A 280 0.71 -2.25 -22.23
CA LEU A 280 0.96 -1.47 -21.02
C LEU A 280 1.03 -2.32 -19.74
N GLY A 281 0.59 -3.57 -19.77
CA GLY A 281 0.68 -4.48 -18.62
C GLY A 281 2.07 -5.09 -18.41
N CYS A 282 3.17 -4.41 -18.78
CA CYS A 282 4.52 -4.97 -18.70
C CYS A 282 5.44 -4.06 -17.87
N TYR A 283 5.84 -4.53 -16.69
CA TYR A 283 6.65 -3.73 -15.76
C TYR A 283 8.01 -3.34 -16.38
N SER A 284 8.63 -4.23 -17.16
CA SER A 284 9.88 -3.95 -17.89
C SER A 284 9.76 -2.75 -18.84
N VAL A 285 8.62 -2.60 -19.52
CA VAL A 285 8.39 -1.45 -20.41
C VAL A 285 8.23 -0.17 -19.60
N LYS A 286 7.48 -0.21 -18.49
CA LYS A 286 7.25 0.94 -17.61
C LYS A 286 8.56 1.43 -16.99
N VAL A 287 9.35 0.54 -16.40
CA VAL A 287 10.64 0.87 -15.77
C VAL A 287 11.62 1.47 -16.78
N ARG A 288 11.69 0.93 -18.01
CA ARG A 288 12.57 1.50 -19.05
C ARG A 288 12.17 2.93 -19.43
N LYS A 289 10.87 3.24 -19.46
CA LYS A 289 10.33 4.58 -19.74
C LYS A 289 10.35 5.53 -18.53
N ALA A 290 10.52 5.00 -17.32
CA ALA A 290 10.43 5.79 -16.11
C ALA A 290 11.43 6.97 -16.10
N PHE A 291 11.04 8.09 -15.51
CA PHE A 291 11.89 9.21 -15.21
C PHE A 291 13.02 8.76 -14.29
N CYS A 292 14.26 9.02 -14.67
CA CYS A 292 15.44 8.64 -13.88
C CYS A 292 16.61 9.56 -14.28
N PRO A 293 16.56 10.84 -13.88
CA PRO A 293 17.56 11.84 -14.25
C PRO A 293 18.95 11.45 -13.72
N ALA A 294 19.95 11.48 -14.59
CA ALA A 294 21.31 11.09 -14.23
C ALA A 294 21.87 11.97 -13.11
N LYS A 295 22.47 11.35 -12.10
CA LYS A 295 23.09 12.01 -10.92
C LYS A 295 22.13 12.80 -10.03
N VAL A 296 20.81 12.66 -10.22
CA VAL A 296 19.81 13.32 -9.39
C VAL A 296 19.01 12.22 -8.67
N ALA A 297 19.23 12.11 -7.36
CA ALA A 297 18.52 11.13 -6.53
C ALA A 297 17.18 11.65 -6.03
N GLN A 298 17.09 12.95 -5.73
CA GLN A 298 15.86 13.56 -5.24
C GLN A 298 14.72 13.45 -6.26
N GLY A 299 13.57 12.93 -5.83
CA GLY A 299 12.38 12.78 -6.68
C GLY A 299 12.53 11.74 -7.79
N ASN A 300 13.56 10.90 -7.76
CA ASN A 300 13.80 9.89 -8.79
C ASN A 300 12.96 8.62 -8.50
N PRO A 301 11.93 8.31 -9.29
CA PRO A 301 11.01 7.23 -8.98
C PRO A 301 11.66 5.85 -8.97
N CYS A 302 12.67 5.62 -9.83
CA CYS A 302 13.38 4.34 -9.82
C CYS A 302 14.15 4.11 -8.52
N LEU A 303 14.73 5.17 -7.95
CA LEU A 303 15.45 5.09 -6.68
C LEU A 303 14.50 4.99 -5.49
N GLU A 304 13.33 5.63 -5.54
CA GLU A 304 12.31 5.49 -4.50
C GLU A 304 11.70 4.08 -4.47
N ASP A 305 11.41 3.48 -5.63
CA ASP A 305 11.01 2.06 -5.71
C ASP A 305 12.11 1.15 -5.13
N ILE A 306 13.38 1.40 -5.45
CA ILE A 306 14.49 0.63 -4.87
C ILE A 306 14.54 0.79 -3.34
N ARG A 307 14.41 2.01 -2.83
CA ARG A 307 14.43 2.33 -1.40
C ARG A 307 13.29 1.65 -0.64
N HIS A 308 12.08 1.68 -1.19
CA HIS A 308 10.86 1.29 -0.47
C HIS A 308 10.40 -0.14 -0.75
N ILE A 309 10.86 -0.74 -1.85
CA ILE A 309 10.50 -2.11 -2.23
C ILE A 309 11.72 -3.02 -2.24
N VAL A 310 12.75 -2.70 -3.04
CA VAL A 310 13.88 -3.62 -3.26
C VAL A 310 14.70 -3.84 -2.00
N PHE A 311 15.12 -2.76 -1.33
CA PHE A 311 15.90 -2.85 -0.08
C PHE A 311 15.13 -3.56 1.05
N PRO A 312 13.86 -3.23 1.34
CA PRO A 312 13.11 -3.93 2.38
C PRO A 312 12.80 -5.40 2.03
N TRP A 313 12.67 -5.72 0.75
CA TRP A 313 12.40 -7.10 0.30
C TRP A 313 13.64 -7.99 0.36
N PHE A 314 14.77 -7.54 -0.20
CA PHE A 314 15.99 -8.37 -0.32
C PHE A 314 17.04 -8.09 0.76
N GLY A 315 16.99 -6.94 1.42
CA GLY A 315 18.05 -6.45 2.31
C GLY A 315 19.27 -5.86 1.59
N TYR A 316 19.24 -5.83 0.25
CA TYR A 316 20.29 -5.28 -0.60
C TYR A 316 19.72 -4.92 -1.98
N CYS A 317 20.49 -4.16 -2.77
CA CYS A 317 20.23 -3.91 -4.17
C CYS A 317 21.44 -4.32 -5.01
N GLU A 318 21.23 -5.18 -6.00
CA GLU A 318 22.28 -5.60 -6.93
C GLU A 318 22.16 -4.79 -8.23
N VAL A 319 23.15 -3.94 -8.50
CA VAL A 319 23.19 -3.13 -9.72
C VAL A 319 24.12 -3.77 -10.74
N PRO A 320 23.58 -4.31 -11.85
CA PRO A 320 24.42 -4.87 -12.90
C PRO A 320 25.14 -3.76 -13.65
N ARG A 321 26.44 -3.91 -13.86
CA ARG A 321 27.27 -2.97 -14.63
C ARG A 321 27.31 -3.34 -16.11
N LYS A 322 27.57 -2.37 -16.98
CA LYS A 322 27.96 -2.67 -18.37
C LYS A 322 29.35 -3.31 -18.40
N GLU A 323 29.63 -4.15 -19.40
CA GLU A 323 30.95 -4.77 -19.59
C GLU A 323 32.08 -3.73 -19.67
N GLU A 324 31.83 -2.59 -20.32
CA GLU A 324 32.77 -1.46 -20.45
C GLU A 324 33.13 -0.78 -19.12
N ASN A 325 32.28 -0.91 -18.08
CA ASN A 325 32.49 -0.33 -16.74
C ASN A 325 33.05 -1.35 -15.73
N GLY A 326 33.80 -2.33 -16.22
CA GLY A 326 34.48 -3.34 -15.40
C GLY A 326 33.69 -4.62 -15.14
N GLY A 327 32.72 -4.96 -16.01
CA GLY A 327 32.05 -6.27 -16.12
C GLY A 327 31.65 -6.97 -14.80
N GLY A 328 30.37 -6.97 -14.45
CA GLY A 328 29.85 -7.69 -13.28
C GLY A 328 28.62 -7.02 -12.67
N SER A 329 28.37 -7.25 -11.38
CA SER A 329 27.38 -6.52 -10.59
C SER A 329 28.03 -5.90 -9.35
N ARG A 330 27.48 -4.78 -8.88
CA ARG A 330 27.81 -4.22 -7.56
C ARG A 330 26.61 -4.37 -6.65
N THR A 331 26.85 -4.94 -5.47
CA THR A 331 25.84 -5.05 -4.42
C THR A 331 25.95 -3.87 -3.47
N PHE A 332 24.83 -3.22 -3.21
CA PHE A 332 24.66 -2.17 -2.21
C PHE A 332 23.84 -2.72 -1.05
N HIS A 333 24.33 -2.57 0.18
CA HIS A 333 23.61 -3.01 1.39
C HIS A 333 22.81 -1.90 2.04
N LYS A 334 23.06 -0.65 1.62
CA LYS A 334 22.37 0.54 2.12
C LYS A 334 21.98 1.45 0.97
N MET A 335 20.83 2.12 1.11
CA MET A 335 20.35 3.06 0.09
C MET A 335 21.28 4.27 -0.05
N GLU A 336 21.87 4.72 1.05
CA GLU A 336 22.76 5.88 1.11
C GLU A 336 24.04 5.65 0.28
N GLU A 337 24.54 4.41 0.27
CA GLU A 337 25.69 4.02 -0.56
C GLU A 337 25.34 4.10 -2.04
N LEU A 338 24.16 3.62 -2.43
CA LEU A 338 23.68 3.69 -3.82
C LEU A 338 23.45 5.13 -4.28
N ILE A 339 22.87 5.98 -3.42
CA ILE A 339 22.62 7.39 -3.72
C ILE A 339 23.94 8.13 -3.95
N THR A 340 24.89 8.01 -3.01
CA THR A 340 26.19 8.68 -3.08
C THR A 340 26.91 8.33 -4.39
N ASP A 341 26.91 7.05 -4.73
CA ASP A 341 27.46 6.52 -5.97
C ASP A 341 26.74 7.09 -7.21
N TYR A 342 25.40 7.04 -7.23
CA TYR A 342 24.58 7.53 -8.33
C TYR A 342 24.83 9.01 -8.62
N GLU A 343 24.87 9.84 -7.58
CA GLU A 343 25.14 11.28 -7.66
C GLU A 343 26.58 11.57 -8.13
N SER A 344 27.54 10.70 -7.81
CA SER A 344 28.90 10.78 -8.34
C SER A 344 28.99 10.46 -9.85
N GLY A 345 27.99 9.75 -10.38
CA GLY A 345 27.88 9.38 -11.80
C GLY A 345 27.98 7.89 -12.11
N ALA A 346 28.08 7.02 -11.10
CA ALA A 346 28.10 5.57 -11.28
C ALA A 346 27.40 4.89 -10.08
N PRO A 347 26.27 4.19 -10.27
CA PRO A 347 25.78 3.64 -11.54
C PRO A 347 25.07 4.67 -12.44
N HIS A 348 25.01 4.38 -13.75
CA HIS A 348 24.25 5.18 -14.71
C HIS A 348 22.73 4.91 -14.57
N SER A 349 21.89 5.86 -15.01
CA SER A 349 20.41 5.73 -15.01
C SER A 349 19.91 4.40 -15.60
N ALA A 350 20.47 3.97 -16.73
CA ALA A 350 20.14 2.69 -17.36
C ALA A 350 20.48 1.46 -16.50
N GLU A 351 21.55 1.52 -15.70
CA GLU A 351 21.95 0.42 -14.80
C GLU A 351 21.02 0.35 -13.59
N VAL A 352 20.60 1.50 -13.05
CA VAL A 352 19.60 1.59 -11.97
C VAL A 352 18.24 1.04 -12.43
N LYS A 353 17.76 1.45 -13.61
CA LYS A 353 16.52 0.91 -14.19
C LYS A 353 16.57 -0.62 -14.35
N ARG A 354 17.70 -1.13 -14.85
CA ARG A 354 17.91 -2.59 -15.01
C ARG A 354 17.94 -3.31 -13.66
N ALA A 355 18.53 -2.71 -12.63
CA ALA A 355 18.53 -3.26 -11.27
C ALA A 355 17.08 -3.38 -10.72
N LEU A 356 16.29 -2.32 -10.88
CA LEU A 356 14.89 -2.32 -10.48
C LEU A 356 14.07 -3.36 -11.25
N GLU A 357 14.24 -3.44 -12.57
CA GLU A 357 13.56 -4.42 -13.42
C GLU A 357 13.84 -5.87 -12.97
N GLU A 358 15.11 -6.22 -12.74
CA GLU A 358 15.50 -7.56 -12.28
C GLU A 358 14.98 -7.88 -10.88
N ALA A 359 14.95 -6.88 -9.99
CA ALA A 359 14.37 -7.04 -8.66
C ALA A 359 12.85 -7.29 -8.73
N LEU A 360 12.12 -6.46 -9.48
CA LEU A 360 10.68 -6.63 -9.69
C LEU A 360 10.35 -7.96 -10.34
N LYS A 361 11.14 -8.41 -11.33
CA LYS A 361 10.99 -9.74 -11.94
C LYS A 361 11.00 -10.85 -10.89
N LYS A 362 11.95 -10.82 -9.96
CA LYS A 362 12.07 -11.82 -8.88
C LYS A 362 10.90 -11.74 -7.90
N ILE A 363 10.48 -10.53 -7.50
CA ILE A 363 9.35 -10.31 -6.58
C ILE A 363 8.05 -10.77 -7.22
N MET A 364 7.73 -10.27 -8.41
CA MET A 364 6.48 -10.54 -9.11
C MET A 364 6.34 -12.01 -9.49
N LYS A 365 7.46 -12.72 -9.68
CA LYS A 365 7.46 -14.17 -9.89
C LYS A 365 6.86 -14.92 -8.70
N THR A 366 7.11 -14.52 -7.45
CA THR A 366 6.55 -15.22 -6.28
C THR A 366 5.03 -15.12 -6.27
N VAL A 367 4.49 -13.97 -6.64
CA VAL A 367 3.05 -13.74 -6.77
C VAL A 367 2.46 -14.58 -7.90
N ARG A 368 3.08 -14.54 -9.10
CA ARG A 368 2.63 -15.36 -10.23
C ARG A 368 2.65 -16.86 -9.93
N ASP A 369 3.69 -17.35 -9.27
CA ASP A 369 3.81 -18.76 -8.89
C ASP A 369 2.69 -19.18 -7.92
N HIS A 370 2.32 -18.33 -6.94
CA HIS A 370 1.19 -18.58 -6.04
C HIS A 370 -0.12 -18.71 -6.81
N PHE A 371 -0.42 -17.77 -7.69
CA PHE A 371 -1.62 -17.82 -8.52
C PHE A 371 -1.56 -18.99 -9.51
N ALA A 372 -0.39 -19.41 -9.99
CA ALA A 372 -0.26 -20.62 -10.80
C ALA A 372 -0.43 -21.92 -9.99
N GLY A 373 -0.18 -21.91 -8.68
CA GLY A 373 -0.26 -23.08 -7.80
C GLY A 373 -1.57 -23.24 -7.03
N ASN A 374 -2.33 -22.16 -6.82
CA ASN A 374 -3.48 -22.12 -5.92
C ASN A 374 -4.81 -21.95 -6.68
N SER A 375 -5.69 -22.96 -6.61
CA SER A 375 -6.97 -22.97 -7.35
C SER A 375 -7.92 -21.83 -6.96
N LYS A 376 -7.97 -21.48 -5.67
CA LYS A 376 -8.77 -20.34 -5.18
C LYS A 376 -8.23 -19.03 -5.76
N ALA A 377 -6.91 -18.84 -5.69
CA ALA A 377 -6.26 -17.64 -6.23
C ALA A 377 -6.49 -17.52 -7.74
N LYS A 378 -6.37 -18.62 -8.51
CA LYS A 378 -6.69 -18.63 -9.96
C LYS A 378 -8.11 -18.19 -10.25
N HIS A 379 -9.07 -18.71 -9.49
CA HIS A 379 -10.47 -18.40 -9.71
C HIS A 379 -10.73 -16.90 -9.46
N LEU A 380 -10.14 -16.35 -8.40
CA LEU A 380 -10.20 -14.92 -8.08
C LEU A 380 -9.55 -14.06 -9.16
N ALA A 381 -8.35 -14.41 -9.63
CA ALA A 381 -7.67 -13.67 -10.71
C ALA A 381 -8.48 -13.66 -12.00
N LYS A 382 -9.13 -14.79 -12.35
CA LYS A 382 -10.02 -14.84 -13.52
C LYS A 382 -11.23 -13.91 -13.37
N ALA A 383 -11.81 -13.81 -12.18
CA ALA A 383 -12.91 -12.87 -11.93
C ALA A 383 -12.47 -11.41 -12.11
N MET A 384 -11.21 -11.07 -11.80
CA MET A 384 -10.70 -9.70 -11.99
C MET A 384 -10.68 -9.31 -13.48
N GLU A 385 -10.44 -10.27 -14.38
CA GLU A 385 -10.49 -10.01 -15.83
C GLU A 385 -11.89 -9.51 -16.26
N GLU A 386 -12.96 -9.92 -15.57
CA GLU A 386 -14.33 -9.48 -15.86
C GLU A 386 -14.61 -8.08 -15.29
N TYR A 387 -14.00 -7.72 -14.17
CA TYR A 387 -14.18 -6.41 -13.52
C TYR A 387 -13.29 -5.30 -14.10
N MET A 388 -12.27 -5.65 -14.87
CA MET A 388 -11.34 -4.72 -15.54
C MET A 388 -11.73 -4.41 -17.00
N ILE A 389 -12.86 -4.95 -17.48
CA ILE A 389 -13.48 -4.64 -18.78
C ILE A 389 -14.49 -3.52 -18.59
#